data_AF-A0A7Y3PDD8-F1
#
_entry.id   AF-A0A7Y3PDD8-F1
#
_cell.length_a   1.000
_cell.length_b   1.000
_cell.length_c   1.000
_cell.angle_alpha   90.00
_cell.angle_beta   90.00
_cell.angle_gamma   90.00
#
_symmetry.space_group_name_H-M   'P 1'
#
loop_
_entity.id
_entity.type
_entity.pdbx_description
1 polymer ?
#
loop_
_entity_poly.entity_id
_entity_poly.type
_entity_poly.pdbx_seq_one_letter_code
_entity_poly.pdbx_strand_id
1 'polypeptide(L)'
;MKIMFIDPKGHRKFRSVLGSAVTLGAVSALLATGLTFVASSSASAATTVSSSRQASSTGYGATYSTTNTLHSGVVPVATTSATTGGGLRSPLVTLVAQATLTLTSISGTVGTALTLTASGGSGSGAVTYGVTNTGTAACSINGVALNATRSGTCTVTVTKAADATYLAASSPATTVTFVPATLKVQAAFVLTSTSGFLGTPLTLTASGGSGSGAVTYGVTNTGTAACWISSNKLNATRSGTCTVTVTKAADATYLATSSPATTVTFGPAILKIQAVLTLTSRSGTLGTPLTLTASGGSGSGAVTY
;
A
#
# COMPACT_ATOMS: atom_id res chain seq x y z
N MET A 1 -23.49 34.03 13.63
CA MET A 1 -23.46 32.55 13.52
C MET A 1 -24.81 32.07 12.97
N LYS A 2 -24.85 31.21 11.94
CA LYS A 2 -26.11 30.67 11.37
C LYS A 2 -26.32 29.29 12.00
N ILE A 3 -27.37 29.14 12.81
CA ILE A 3 -27.70 27.87 13.47
C ILE A 3 -28.78 27.18 12.64
N MET A 4 -28.52 25.93 12.26
CA MET A 4 -29.43 25.09 11.48
C MET A 4 -30.24 24.22 12.44
N PHE A 5 -31.57 24.34 12.37
CA PHE A 5 -32.48 23.47 13.10
C PHE A 5 -33.14 22.50 12.12
N ILE A 6 -33.14 21.22 12.47
CA ILE A 6 -33.85 20.17 11.75
C ILE A 6 -35.03 19.75 12.64
N ASP A 7 -36.24 20.03 12.17
CA ASP A 7 -37.46 19.57 12.82
C ASP A 7 -37.59 18.03 12.70
N PRO A 8 -38.24 17.32 13.64
CA PRO A 8 -38.55 15.89 13.51
C PRO A 8 -39.17 15.44 12.17
N LYS A 9 -39.74 16.34 11.35
CA LYS A 9 -40.18 16.04 9.96
C LYS A 9 -39.13 16.29 8.86
N GLY A 10 -37.89 16.63 9.21
CA GLY A 10 -36.76 16.76 8.28
C GLY A 10 -36.60 18.12 7.59
N HIS A 11 -37.42 19.11 7.91
CA HIS A 11 -37.28 20.45 7.32
C HIS A 11 -36.18 21.27 7.99
N ARG A 12 -35.34 21.91 7.17
CA ARG A 12 -34.20 22.72 7.62
C ARG A 12 -34.56 24.19 7.67
N LYS A 13 -34.54 24.80 8.86
CA LYS A 13 -34.66 26.26 9.03
C LYS A 13 -33.36 26.85 9.58
N PHE A 14 -32.96 27.99 9.02
CA PHE A 14 -31.78 28.73 9.46
C PHE A 14 -32.20 30.03 10.16
N ARG A 15 -31.68 30.25 11.37
CA ARG A 15 -31.75 31.56 12.05
C ARG A 15 -30.35 32.13 12.22
N SER A 16 -30.20 33.40 11.86
CA SER A 16 -28.98 34.18 12.08
C SER A 16 -29.04 34.81 13.47
N VAL A 17 -28.01 34.58 14.29
CA VAL A 17 -27.84 35.25 15.58
C VAL A 17 -26.55 36.08 15.51
N LEU A 18 -26.71 37.40 15.72
CA LEU A 18 -25.64 38.37 15.92
C LEU A 18 -25.58 38.70 17.42
N GLY A 19 -24.38 38.62 18.01
CA GLY A 19 -24.04 39.28 19.27
C GLY A 19 -24.73 38.78 20.54
N SER A 20 -23.93 38.15 21.40
CA SER A 20 -24.15 38.01 22.86
C SER A 20 -25.20 37.00 23.35
N ALA A 21 -24.68 36.03 24.12
CA ALA A 21 -25.37 35.08 25.01
C ALA A 21 -26.52 34.27 24.39
N VAL A 22 -26.20 33.08 23.86
CA VAL A 22 -27.20 32.06 23.53
C VAL A 22 -27.64 31.37 24.83
N THR A 23 -28.80 31.75 25.35
CA THR A 23 -29.54 30.93 26.31
C THR A 23 -30.13 29.73 25.55
N LEU A 24 -29.54 28.53 25.71
CA LEU A 24 -30.09 27.28 25.18
C LEU A 24 -31.40 26.94 25.91
N GLY A 25 -32.51 27.51 25.48
CA GLY A 25 -33.86 27.10 25.85
C GLY A 25 -34.45 26.16 24.80
N ALA A 26 -34.48 24.86 25.09
CA ALA A 26 -35.47 23.85 24.64
C ALA A 26 -34.84 22.46 24.58
N VAL A 27 -34.70 21.78 25.74
CA VAL A 27 -34.61 20.31 25.79
C VAL A 27 -35.28 19.83 27.08
N SER A 28 -36.61 19.92 27.15
CA SER A 28 -37.40 19.25 28.20
C SER A 28 -38.16 18.10 27.55
N ALA A 29 -37.48 16.96 27.36
CA ALA A 29 -38.06 15.61 27.25
C ALA A 29 -37.02 14.61 26.71
N LEU A 30 -35.97 14.31 27.49
CA LEU A 30 -35.21 13.04 27.34
C LEU A 30 -34.21 12.88 28.51
N LEU A 31 -34.70 12.78 29.75
CA LEU A 31 -33.84 12.58 30.95
C LEU A 31 -34.06 11.22 31.65
N ALA A 32 -34.57 10.22 30.95
CA ALA A 32 -34.79 8.89 31.53
C ALA A 32 -33.66 7.87 31.25
N THR A 33 -32.58 8.22 30.55
CA THR A 33 -31.61 7.19 30.08
C THR A 33 -30.12 7.51 30.26
N GLY A 34 -29.74 8.49 31.09
CA GLY A 34 -28.33 8.66 31.47
C GLY A 34 -27.38 9.07 30.33
N LEU A 35 -27.86 9.86 29.36
CA LEU A 35 -27.04 10.36 28.26
C LEU A 35 -26.29 11.65 28.64
N THR A 36 -24.97 11.65 28.54
CA THR A 36 -24.12 12.84 28.70
C THR A 36 -24.13 13.68 27.41
N PHE A 37 -24.29 15.00 27.55
CA PHE A 37 -24.23 15.96 26.43
C PHE A 37 -22.80 16.48 26.25
N VAL A 38 -22.36 16.62 24.99
CA VAL A 38 -21.11 17.34 24.62
C VAL A 38 -21.51 18.55 23.78
N ALA A 39 -21.25 19.75 24.29
CA ALA A 39 -21.35 20.99 23.53
C ALA A 39 -19.94 21.40 23.06
N SER A 40 -19.78 21.63 21.76
CA SER A 40 -18.53 22.15 21.16
C SER A 40 -18.71 23.60 20.72
N SER A 41 -17.87 24.51 21.19
CA SER A 41 -17.80 25.91 20.74
C SER A 41 -16.39 26.25 20.24
N SER A 42 -16.29 26.94 19.10
CA SER A 42 -15.04 27.45 18.52
C SER A 42 -14.86 28.95 18.79
N ALA A 43 -14.80 29.35 20.07
CA ALA A 43 -14.64 30.76 20.46
C ALA A 43 -13.33 30.99 21.22
N SER A 44 -12.60 32.04 20.83
CA SER A 44 -11.24 32.39 21.28
C SER A 44 -11.19 33.41 22.44
N ALA A 45 -12.20 33.45 23.31
CA ALA A 45 -12.18 34.30 24.50
C ALA A 45 -12.76 33.57 25.73
N ALA A 46 -12.05 33.64 26.85
CA ALA A 46 -12.46 33.04 28.13
C ALA A 46 -13.80 33.64 28.59
N THR A 47 -14.88 32.86 28.44
CA THR A 47 -16.23 33.24 28.87
C THR A 47 -16.71 32.20 29.89
N THR A 48 -16.90 32.62 31.13
CA THR A 48 -17.54 31.80 32.15
C THR A 48 -19.04 31.80 31.91
N VAL A 49 -19.60 30.68 31.45
CA VAL A 49 -21.06 30.52 31.29
C VAL A 49 -21.58 29.67 32.45
N SER A 50 -22.13 30.33 33.47
CA SER A 50 -22.89 29.68 34.54
C SER A 50 -24.35 29.61 34.13
N SER A 51 -24.93 28.42 34.06
CA SER A 51 -26.38 28.25 33.88
C SER A 51 -26.93 27.35 34.98
N SER A 52 -27.87 27.89 35.76
CA SER A 52 -28.67 27.15 36.72
C SER A 52 -30.05 26.92 36.10
N ARG A 53 -30.51 25.66 36.06
CA ARG A 53 -31.91 25.33 35.75
C ARG A 53 -32.48 24.52 36.91
N GLN A 54 -33.62 24.96 37.44
CA GLN A 54 -34.44 24.14 38.32
C GLN A 54 -35.32 23.25 37.45
N ALA A 55 -35.24 21.94 37.63
CA ALA A 55 -36.22 21.00 37.11
C ALA A 55 -37.02 20.47 38.30
N SER A 56 -38.26 20.94 38.44
CA SER A 56 -39.22 20.40 39.38
C SER A 56 -39.97 19.26 38.69
N SER A 57 -39.75 18.02 39.14
CA SER A 57 -40.69 16.92 38.87
C SER A 57 -41.55 16.73 40.12
N THR A 58 -42.82 16.41 39.90
CA THR A 58 -43.86 16.25 40.92
C THR A 58 -43.40 15.25 41.98
N GLY A 59 -42.90 15.74 43.12
CA GLY A 59 -42.57 14.95 44.31
C GLY A 59 -41.19 15.17 44.92
N TYR A 60 -40.15 15.54 44.16
CA TYR A 60 -38.80 15.79 44.70
C TYR A 60 -38.06 16.84 43.87
N GLY A 61 -37.78 18.00 44.46
CA GLY A 61 -36.97 19.05 43.83
C GLY A 61 -35.52 18.60 43.69
N ALA A 62 -35.00 18.58 42.45
CA ALA A 62 -33.58 18.38 42.18
C ALA A 62 -33.02 19.64 41.50
N THR A 63 -32.05 20.27 42.16
CA THR A 63 -31.32 21.41 41.59
C THR A 63 -30.07 20.86 40.92
N TYR A 64 -29.96 21.02 39.61
CA TYR A 64 -28.78 20.64 38.83
C TYR A 64 -27.94 21.90 38.56
N SER A 65 -26.68 21.87 38.97
CA SER A 65 -25.73 22.95 38.67
C SER A 65 -24.60 22.40 37.82
N THR A 66 -24.43 22.96 36.62
CA THR A 66 -23.32 22.67 35.73
C THR A 66 -22.38 23.87 35.70
N THR A 67 -21.19 23.69 36.26
CA THR A 67 -20.06 24.61 36.11
C THR A 67 -19.17 24.09 34.99
N ASN A 68 -18.93 24.93 33.98
CA ASN A 68 -18.01 24.62 32.88
C ASN A 68 -16.92 25.69 32.89
N THR A 69 -15.72 25.35 33.37
CA THR A 69 -14.57 26.26 33.38
C THR A 69 -13.71 26.01 32.16
N LEU A 70 -13.67 26.99 31.25
CA LEU A 70 -12.78 26.99 30.09
C LEU A 70 -11.44 27.63 30.47
N HIS A 71 -10.36 26.85 30.44
CA HIS A 71 -8.98 27.37 30.46
C HIS A 71 -8.35 27.16 29.08
N SER A 72 -7.58 28.17 28.64
CA SER A 72 -6.92 28.17 27.32
C SER A 72 -6.11 26.88 27.11
N GLY A 73 -6.46 26.13 26.06
CA GLY A 73 -5.74 24.93 25.65
C GLY A 73 -6.16 23.60 26.29
N VAL A 74 -7.22 23.56 27.12
CA VAL A 74 -7.74 22.32 27.73
C VAL A 74 -9.22 22.11 27.40
N VAL A 75 -9.59 20.89 27.02
CA VAL A 75 -10.97 20.44 26.76
C VAL A 75 -11.88 20.80 27.97
N PRO A 76 -13.09 21.34 27.76
CA PRO A 76 -13.96 21.79 28.84
C PRO A 76 -14.27 20.69 29.86
N VAL A 77 -14.09 21.00 31.15
CA VAL A 77 -14.50 20.16 32.27
C VAL A 77 -15.98 20.42 32.54
N ALA A 78 -16.84 19.52 32.07
CA ALA A 78 -18.25 19.51 32.45
C ALA A 78 -18.41 18.80 33.81
N THR A 79 -18.41 19.57 34.89
CA THR A 79 -18.86 19.07 36.21
C THR A 79 -20.38 19.11 36.26
N THR A 80 -21.04 17.96 36.22
CA THR A 80 -22.47 17.82 36.52
C THR A 80 -22.65 17.42 37.98
N SER A 81 -23.13 18.34 38.81
CA SER A 81 -23.48 18.07 40.21
C SER A 81 -25.00 18.01 40.33
N ALA A 82 -25.52 16.84 40.74
CA ALA A 82 -26.92 16.65 41.09
C ALA A 82 -27.03 16.51 42.61
N THR A 83 -27.60 17.51 43.28
CA THR A 83 -27.93 17.40 44.71
C THR A 83 -29.41 17.04 44.82
N THR A 84 -29.72 15.77 45.01
CA THR A 84 -31.07 15.31 45.36
C THR A 84 -31.19 15.31 46.89
N GLY A 85 -32.24 15.92 47.44
CA GLY A 85 -32.49 16.07 48.88
C GLY A 85 -32.85 14.77 49.62
N GLY A 86 -32.21 13.65 49.30
CA GLY A 86 -32.42 12.37 49.94
C GLY A 86 -31.31 11.38 49.63
N GLY A 87 -30.35 11.24 50.55
CA GLY A 87 -29.58 10.02 50.85
C GLY A 87 -28.71 9.34 49.79
N LEU A 88 -28.88 9.58 48.49
CA LEU A 88 -28.10 8.95 47.43
C LEU A 88 -26.98 9.90 47.00
N ARG A 89 -25.81 9.71 47.60
CA ARG A 89 -24.57 10.29 47.11
C ARG A 89 -24.31 9.67 45.72
N SER A 90 -24.72 10.35 44.65
CA SER A 90 -24.22 10.02 43.31
C SER A 90 -22.68 10.13 43.38
N PRO A 91 -21.93 9.09 42.96
CA PRO A 91 -20.48 9.17 43.02
C PRO A 91 -20.02 10.27 42.07
N LEU A 92 -19.36 11.28 42.63
CA LEU A 92 -18.62 12.27 41.85
C LEU A 92 -17.49 11.52 41.11
N VAL A 93 -17.66 11.30 39.81
CA VAL A 93 -16.61 10.72 38.97
C VAL A 93 -15.66 11.85 38.56
N THR A 94 -14.56 11.98 39.30
CA THR A 94 -13.50 12.93 38.96
C THR A 94 -12.50 12.22 38.05
N LEU A 95 -12.54 12.51 36.74
CA LEU A 95 -11.51 12.04 35.82
C LEU A 95 -10.21 12.82 36.04
N VAL A 96 -9.08 12.13 35.93
CA VAL A 96 -7.74 12.73 36.08
C VAL A 96 -6.98 12.74 34.76
N ALA A 97 -5.94 13.58 34.68
CA ALA A 97 -5.06 13.59 33.52
C ALA A 97 -4.25 12.29 33.41
N GLN A 98 -3.96 11.87 32.17
CA GLN A 98 -3.09 10.73 31.90
C GLN A 98 -1.61 11.08 32.10
N ALA A 99 -0.77 10.07 32.31
CA ALA A 99 0.67 10.20 32.13
C ALA A 99 1.02 10.61 30.69
N THR A 100 2.18 11.25 30.51
CA THR A 100 2.66 11.74 29.22
C THR A 100 2.59 10.66 28.15
N LEU A 101 1.98 10.99 27.01
CA LEU A 101 1.88 10.14 25.83
C LEU A 101 2.88 10.62 24.78
N THR A 102 3.67 9.70 24.23
CA THR A 102 4.72 10.01 23.25
C THR A 102 4.66 9.09 22.05
N LEU A 103 4.89 9.64 20.85
CA LEU A 103 5.10 8.86 19.64
C LEU A 103 6.55 8.37 19.60
N THR A 104 6.79 7.08 19.43
CA THR A 104 8.15 6.50 19.45
C THR A 104 8.67 6.13 18.06
N SER A 105 7.78 5.89 17.10
CA SER A 105 8.11 5.63 15.70
C SER A 105 8.32 6.94 14.93
N ILE A 106 9.59 7.32 14.69
CA ILE A 106 9.96 8.63 14.13
C ILE A 106 10.72 8.58 12.79
N SER A 107 11.00 7.39 12.27
CA SER A 107 11.68 7.26 10.98
C SER A 107 11.18 6.06 10.17
N GLY A 108 11.24 6.17 8.85
CA GLY A 108 10.85 5.12 7.92
C GLY A 108 11.45 5.31 6.53
N THR A 109 11.10 4.42 5.62
CA THR A 109 11.56 4.43 4.23
C THR A 109 10.37 4.57 3.28
N VAL A 110 10.50 5.40 2.24
CA VAL A 110 9.44 5.60 1.24
C VAL A 110 9.08 4.28 0.56
N GLY A 111 7.78 4.03 0.36
CA GLY A 111 7.28 2.80 -0.24
C GLY A 111 7.12 1.63 0.73
N THR A 112 7.55 1.78 1.99
CA THR A 112 7.28 0.81 3.07
C THR A 112 6.43 1.47 4.15
N ALA A 113 5.36 0.79 4.58
CA ALA A 113 4.51 1.28 5.65
C ALA A 113 5.26 1.27 7.00
N LEU A 114 5.37 2.42 7.65
CA LEU A 114 5.88 2.52 9.01
C LEU A 114 4.76 2.18 10.00
N THR A 115 4.94 1.13 10.79
CA THR A 115 4.00 0.82 11.87
C THR A 115 4.21 1.81 13.00
N LEU A 116 3.18 2.59 13.31
CA LEU A 116 3.24 3.60 14.35
C LEU A 116 3.16 2.96 15.74
N THR A 117 4.03 3.43 16.62
CA THR A 117 4.09 3.00 18.03
C THR A 117 4.13 4.21 18.93
N ALA A 118 3.55 4.06 20.12
CA ALA A 118 3.52 5.09 21.15
C ALA A 118 3.81 4.48 22.52
N SER A 119 4.29 5.30 23.46
CA SER A 119 4.48 4.89 24.85
C SER A 119 3.85 5.91 25.82
N GLY A 120 3.60 5.44 27.04
CA GLY A 120 2.93 6.23 28.08
C GLY A 120 1.40 6.19 28.01
N GLY A 121 0.77 7.18 28.64
CA GLY A 121 -0.68 7.17 28.93
C GLY A 121 -1.05 6.16 30.03
N SER A 122 -1.95 6.55 30.93
CA SER A 122 -2.31 5.74 32.11
C SER A 122 -3.58 4.92 31.92
N GLY A 123 -4.43 5.29 30.97
CA GLY A 123 -5.75 4.70 30.79
C GLY A 123 -5.79 3.42 29.96
N SER A 124 -6.97 2.82 29.87
CA SER A 124 -7.32 1.71 28.96
C SER A 124 -7.97 2.17 27.66
N GLY A 125 -8.12 3.48 27.46
CA GLY A 125 -8.67 4.05 26.23
C GLY A 125 -7.88 3.64 24.97
N ALA A 126 -8.59 3.54 23.85
CA ALA A 126 -8.00 3.17 22.56
C ALA A 126 -6.95 4.21 22.10
N VAL A 127 -5.93 3.73 21.39
CA VAL A 127 -4.87 4.56 20.82
C VAL A 127 -5.13 4.77 19.33
N THR A 128 -5.14 6.03 18.91
CA THR A 128 -5.35 6.44 17.52
C THR A 128 -4.26 7.39 17.06
N TYR A 129 -3.91 7.34 15.78
CA TYR A 129 -2.87 8.18 15.18
C TYR A 129 -3.47 9.13 14.15
N GLY A 130 -2.92 10.34 14.06
CA GLY A 130 -3.34 11.35 13.10
C GLY A 130 -2.16 12.07 12.47
N VAL A 131 -2.21 12.28 11.15
CA VAL A 131 -1.28 13.17 10.46
C VAL A 131 -1.75 14.60 10.68
N THR A 132 -0.98 15.38 11.43
CA THR A 132 -1.28 16.81 11.67
C THR A 132 -0.72 17.69 10.55
N ASN A 133 0.35 17.28 9.89
CA ASN A 133 0.87 17.92 8.70
C ASN A 133 1.44 16.86 7.76
N THR A 134 0.96 16.81 6.51
CA THR A 134 1.44 15.85 5.50
C THR A 134 2.89 16.12 5.09
N GLY A 135 3.37 17.36 5.28
CA GLY A 135 4.73 17.79 5.00
C GLY A 135 5.21 17.49 3.58
N THR A 136 6.53 17.42 3.40
CA THR A 136 7.16 17.11 2.10
C THR A 136 7.06 15.63 1.75
N ALA A 137 6.89 14.76 2.75
CA ALA A 137 6.74 13.32 2.57
C ALA A 137 5.36 12.90 2.03
N ALA A 138 4.37 13.80 2.07
CA ALA A 138 2.97 13.55 1.71
C ALA A 138 2.39 12.32 2.42
N CYS A 139 2.47 12.33 3.76
CA CYS A 139 2.08 11.20 4.59
C CYS A 139 0.57 10.94 4.66
N SER A 140 0.19 9.67 4.79
CA SER A 140 -1.19 9.20 5.05
C SER A 140 -1.19 8.05 6.05
N ILE A 141 -2.25 7.92 6.85
CA ILE A 141 -2.41 6.84 7.84
C ILE A 141 -3.56 5.92 7.44
N ASN A 142 -3.32 4.62 7.52
CA ASN A 142 -4.35 3.57 7.46
C ASN A 142 -4.21 2.67 8.69
N GLY A 143 -5.14 2.78 9.63
CA GLY A 143 -5.03 2.12 10.95
C GLY A 143 -3.81 2.64 11.71
N VAL A 144 -2.81 1.77 11.91
CA VAL A 144 -1.52 2.12 12.54
C VAL A 144 -0.39 2.29 11.52
N ALA A 145 -0.64 2.05 10.24
CA ALA A 145 0.35 2.14 9.18
C ALA A 145 0.45 3.57 8.64
N LEU A 146 1.60 4.23 8.84
CA LEU A 146 1.94 5.50 8.22
C LEU A 146 2.67 5.25 6.89
N ASN A 147 2.13 5.79 5.81
CA ASN A 147 2.66 5.67 4.46
C ASN A 147 3.15 7.03 3.97
N ALA A 148 4.27 7.06 3.27
CA ALA A 148 4.81 8.25 2.61
C ALA A 148 5.07 7.97 1.14
N THR A 149 4.72 8.92 0.27
CA THR A 149 4.94 8.81 -1.18
C THR A 149 6.22 9.49 -1.65
N ARG A 150 6.82 10.33 -0.80
CA ARG A 150 8.04 11.10 -1.10
C ARG A 150 8.98 11.06 0.09
N SER A 151 10.27 11.23 -0.18
CA SER A 151 11.25 11.45 0.89
C SER A 151 11.07 12.84 1.48
N GLY A 152 11.28 12.97 2.78
CA GLY A 152 11.07 14.21 3.49
C GLY A 152 10.53 13.95 4.89
N THR A 153 9.73 14.88 5.40
CA THR A 153 9.16 14.78 6.74
C THR A 153 7.66 15.02 6.73
N CYS A 154 6.99 14.51 7.75
CA CYS A 154 5.61 14.83 8.10
C CYS A 154 5.45 14.89 9.62
N THR A 155 4.33 15.42 10.10
CA THR A 155 4.06 15.56 11.52
C THR A 155 2.87 14.70 11.92
N VAL A 156 3.02 13.94 13.00
CA VAL A 156 2.03 12.98 13.50
C VAL A 156 1.78 13.24 14.99
N THR A 157 0.52 13.09 15.39
CA THR A 157 0.12 13.01 16.81
C THR A 157 -0.49 11.65 17.10
N VAL A 158 -0.31 11.20 18.33
CA VAL A 158 -1.05 10.05 18.87
C VAL A 158 -2.01 10.54 19.94
N THR A 159 -3.21 9.98 19.97
CA THR A 159 -4.25 10.28 20.94
C THR A 159 -4.67 9.00 21.63
N LYS A 160 -4.75 9.05 22.96
CA LYS A 160 -5.35 8.01 23.79
C LYS A 160 -6.70 8.50 24.26
N ALA A 161 -7.75 7.77 23.91
CA ALA A 161 -9.12 8.11 24.27
C ALA A 161 -9.31 8.15 25.79
N ALA A 162 -10.35 8.85 26.24
CA ALA A 162 -10.75 8.82 27.64
C ALA A 162 -11.27 7.43 28.05
N ASP A 163 -11.24 7.14 29.34
CA ASP A 163 -11.90 5.99 29.95
C ASP A 163 -12.62 6.40 31.25
N ALA A 164 -13.02 5.42 32.07
CA ALA A 164 -13.76 5.65 33.31
C ALA A 164 -12.98 6.45 34.37
N THR A 165 -11.66 6.54 34.27
CA THR A 165 -10.78 7.18 35.26
C THR A 165 -9.95 8.31 34.67
N TYR A 166 -9.59 8.23 33.40
CA TYR A 166 -8.66 9.15 32.75
C TYR A 166 -9.29 9.95 31.61
N LEU A 167 -8.98 11.25 31.54
CA LEU A 167 -9.33 12.13 30.43
C LEU A 167 -8.57 11.74 29.15
N ALA A 168 -9.12 12.05 27.98
CA ALA A 168 -8.40 11.86 26.71
C ALA A 168 -7.12 12.72 26.68
N ALA A 169 -6.04 12.19 26.10
CA ALA A 169 -4.76 12.86 26.01
C ALA A 169 -4.12 12.66 24.63
N SER A 170 -3.45 13.70 24.13
CA SER A 170 -2.71 13.66 22.87
C SER A 170 -1.23 13.96 23.12
N SER A 171 -0.36 13.31 22.35
CA SER A 171 1.07 13.65 22.35
C SER A 171 1.31 15.02 21.72
N PRO A 172 2.47 15.65 21.99
CA PRO A 172 3.00 16.70 21.14
C PRO A 172 3.10 16.24 19.68
N ALA A 173 2.99 17.19 18.76
CA ALA A 173 3.18 16.95 17.34
C ALA A 173 4.64 16.54 17.07
N THR A 174 4.84 15.32 16.58
CA THR A 174 6.17 14.71 16.42
C THR A 174 6.50 14.57 14.94
N THR A 175 7.70 15.02 14.56
CA THR A 175 8.19 14.89 13.18
C THR A 175 8.63 13.46 12.92
N VAL A 176 8.12 12.88 11.83
CA VAL A 176 8.52 11.57 11.30
C VAL A 176 9.27 11.80 9.99
N THR A 177 10.44 11.19 9.86
CA THR A 177 11.32 11.37 8.70
C THR A 177 11.30 10.13 7.80
N PHE A 178 11.05 10.34 6.51
CA PHE A 178 11.11 9.31 5.48
C PHE A 178 12.29 9.53 4.56
N VAL A 179 13.16 8.52 4.45
CA VAL A 179 14.28 8.51 3.51
C VAL A 179 13.92 7.75 2.23
N PRO A 180 14.56 8.06 1.08
CA PRO A 180 14.38 7.27 -0.13
C PRO A 180 14.74 5.80 0.12
N ALA A 181 14.05 4.87 -0.55
CA ALA A 181 14.47 3.47 -0.56
C ALA A 181 15.83 3.35 -1.26
N THR A 182 16.82 2.77 -0.58
CA THR A 182 18.12 2.46 -1.16
C THR A 182 18.04 1.10 -1.85
N LEU A 183 17.91 1.13 -3.18
CA LEU A 183 17.96 -0.10 -3.98
C LEU A 183 19.39 -0.65 -4.02
N LYS A 184 19.51 -1.97 -3.87
CA LYS A 184 20.78 -2.70 -3.88
C LYS A 184 21.19 -3.04 -5.31
N VAL A 185 22.50 -3.16 -5.52
CA VAL A 185 23.04 -3.75 -6.75
C VAL A 185 22.80 -5.27 -6.72
N GLN A 186 22.41 -5.85 -7.85
CA GLN A 186 22.22 -7.30 -7.96
C GLN A 186 23.55 -8.05 -8.01
N ALA A 187 23.55 -9.32 -7.63
CA ALA A 187 24.64 -10.23 -7.96
C ALA A 187 24.87 -10.30 -9.47
N ALA A 188 26.05 -10.76 -9.88
CA ALA A 188 26.39 -10.93 -11.30
C ALA A 188 25.31 -11.73 -12.03
N PHE A 189 24.91 -11.23 -13.20
CA PHE A 189 23.90 -11.84 -14.04
C PHE A 189 24.49 -12.13 -15.41
N VAL A 190 24.32 -13.36 -15.89
CA VAL A 190 25.04 -13.86 -17.07
C VAL A 190 24.11 -14.63 -18.00
N LEU A 191 24.32 -14.47 -19.31
CA LEU A 191 23.71 -15.34 -20.31
C LEU A 191 24.48 -16.67 -20.35
N THR A 192 23.79 -17.79 -20.21
CA THR A 192 24.41 -19.13 -20.16
C THR A 192 24.28 -19.91 -21.48
N SER A 193 23.28 -19.59 -22.30
CA SER A 193 23.10 -20.18 -23.62
C SER A 193 23.99 -19.50 -24.67
N THR A 194 25.00 -20.21 -25.17
CA THR A 194 26.03 -19.63 -26.05
C THR A 194 26.20 -20.33 -27.40
N SER A 195 25.50 -21.43 -27.66
CA SER A 195 25.59 -22.12 -28.96
C SER A 195 24.32 -22.86 -29.34
N GLY A 196 24.13 -23.05 -30.66
CA GLY A 196 23.02 -23.78 -31.25
C GLY A 196 23.31 -24.18 -32.71
N PHE A 197 22.30 -24.73 -33.39
CA PHE A 197 22.38 -25.14 -34.79
C PHE A 197 21.34 -24.41 -35.63
N LEU A 198 21.67 -24.14 -36.90
CA LEU A 198 20.73 -23.57 -37.86
C LEU A 198 19.47 -24.44 -38.00
N GLY A 199 18.30 -23.81 -38.11
CA GLY A 199 17.01 -24.48 -38.26
C GLY A 199 16.38 -24.94 -36.94
N THR A 200 17.10 -24.81 -35.81
CA THR A 200 16.57 -25.07 -34.48
C THR A 200 16.68 -23.82 -33.61
N PRO A 201 15.56 -23.23 -33.15
CA PRO A 201 15.59 -22.08 -32.26
C PRO A 201 16.29 -22.42 -30.94
N LEU A 202 17.30 -21.63 -30.57
CA LEU A 202 18.02 -21.78 -29.31
C LEU A 202 17.21 -21.18 -28.17
N THR A 203 16.85 -21.98 -27.16
CA THR A 203 16.19 -21.45 -25.95
C THR A 203 17.23 -20.72 -25.11
N LEU A 204 17.00 -19.42 -24.88
CA LEU A 204 17.90 -18.59 -24.11
C LEU A 204 17.74 -18.86 -22.61
N THR A 205 18.87 -19.01 -21.95
CA THR A 205 18.95 -19.22 -20.50
C THR A 205 19.95 -18.25 -19.90
N ALA A 206 19.71 -17.87 -18.65
CA ALA A 206 20.54 -16.96 -17.89
C ALA A 206 20.60 -17.41 -16.42
N SER A 207 21.67 -17.03 -15.73
CA SER A 207 21.87 -17.36 -14.33
C SER A 207 22.38 -16.16 -13.53
N GLY A 208 22.19 -16.22 -12.20
CA GLY A 208 22.57 -15.17 -11.27
C GLY A 208 21.50 -14.08 -11.08
N GLY A 209 21.94 -12.88 -10.67
CA GLY A 209 21.08 -11.82 -10.18
C GLY A 209 20.44 -12.15 -8.82
N SER A 210 19.97 -11.13 -8.10
CA SER A 210 19.42 -11.29 -6.73
C SER A 210 17.94 -10.93 -6.65
N GLY A 211 17.44 -10.13 -7.59
CA GLY A 211 16.06 -9.69 -7.61
C GLY A 211 15.09 -10.69 -8.24
N SER A 212 13.82 -10.40 -8.02
CA SER A 212 12.61 -11.00 -8.59
C SER A 212 12.16 -10.36 -9.91
N GLY A 213 12.88 -9.34 -10.38
CA GLY A 213 12.56 -8.65 -11.64
C GLY A 213 12.51 -9.59 -12.85
N ALA A 214 11.66 -9.24 -13.82
CA ALA A 214 11.50 -10.03 -15.03
C ALA A 214 12.80 -10.12 -15.85
N VAL A 215 13.00 -11.27 -16.52
CA VAL A 215 14.16 -11.52 -17.39
C VAL A 215 13.77 -11.29 -18.84
N THR A 216 14.55 -10.44 -19.53
CA THR A 216 14.35 -10.11 -20.94
C THR A 216 15.64 -10.28 -21.72
N TYR A 217 15.52 -10.72 -22.97
CA TYR A 217 16.66 -10.99 -23.85
C TYR A 217 16.65 -10.01 -25.02
N GLY A 218 17.82 -9.52 -25.42
CA GLY A 218 17.99 -8.60 -26.53
C GLY A 218 19.15 -9.00 -27.43
N VAL A 219 18.94 -8.98 -28.74
CA VAL A 219 20.04 -9.06 -29.71
C VAL A 219 20.68 -7.68 -29.81
N THR A 220 21.91 -7.55 -29.35
CA THR A 220 22.66 -6.29 -29.42
C THR A 220 23.42 -6.15 -30.75
N ASN A 221 23.78 -7.27 -31.36
CA ASN A 221 24.33 -7.31 -32.71
C ASN A 221 23.83 -8.57 -33.42
N THR A 222 23.16 -8.41 -34.56
CA THR A 222 22.63 -9.52 -35.35
C THR A 222 23.73 -10.41 -35.94
N GLY A 223 24.93 -9.87 -36.10
CA GLY A 223 26.13 -10.56 -36.58
C GLY A 223 25.96 -11.25 -37.93
N THR A 224 26.86 -12.19 -38.23
CA THR A 224 26.83 -12.97 -39.48
C THR A 224 25.69 -13.98 -39.53
N ALA A 225 25.20 -14.40 -38.37
CA ALA A 225 24.06 -15.30 -38.25
C ALA A 225 22.70 -14.62 -38.52
N ALA A 226 22.68 -13.28 -38.54
CA ALA A 226 21.48 -12.45 -38.65
C ALA A 226 20.38 -12.90 -37.66
N CYS A 227 20.72 -12.84 -36.37
CA CYS A 227 19.88 -13.35 -35.30
C CYS A 227 18.68 -12.44 -34.97
N TRP A 228 17.59 -13.05 -34.50
CA TRP A 228 16.42 -12.36 -33.95
C TRP A 228 15.77 -13.18 -32.82
N ILE A 229 15.04 -12.53 -31.93
CA ILE A 229 14.41 -13.19 -30.77
C ILE A 229 12.90 -13.26 -30.96
N SER A 230 12.34 -14.43 -30.69
CA SER A 230 10.90 -14.64 -30.49
C SER A 230 10.68 -15.14 -29.07
N SER A 231 10.04 -14.33 -28.23
CA SER A 231 9.86 -14.64 -26.79
C SER A 231 11.20 -14.86 -26.09
N ASN A 232 11.56 -16.10 -25.74
CA ASN A 232 12.83 -16.47 -25.13
C ASN A 232 13.70 -17.35 -26.05
N LYS A 233 13.36 -17.43 -27.35
CA LYS A 233 14.10 -18.23 -28.32
C LYS A 233 14.86 -17.34 -29.29
N LEU A 234 16.16 -17.58 -29.39
CA LEU A 234 17.03 -16.96 -30.38
C LEU A 234 17.01 -17.79 -31.66
N ASN A 235 16.70 -17.11 -32.75
CA ASN A 235 16.66 -17.67 -34.09
C ASN A 235 17.81 -17.07 -34.91
N ALA A 236 18.29 -17.82 -35.90
CA ALA A 236 19.30 -17.37 -36.85
C ALA A 236 18.89 -17.77 -38.27
N THR A 237 19.25 -16.96 -39.25
CA THR A 237 18.99 -17.24 -40.67
C THR A 237 20.20 -17.84 -41.37
N ARG A 238 21.39 -17.69 -40.79
CA ARG A 238 22.67 -18.20 -41.31
C ARG A 238 23.50 -18.80 -40.18
N SER A 239 24.40 -19.70 -40.53
CA SER A 239 25.47 -20.12 -39.61
C SER A 239 26.43 -18.95 -39.39
N GLY A 240 26.95 -18.81 -38.18
CA GLY A 240 27.78 -17.68 -37.81
C GLY A 240 27.59 -17.30 -36.36
N THR A 241 27.81 -16.04 -36.03
CA THR A 241 27.70 -15.54 -34.67
C THR A 241 26.77 -14.34 -34.59
N CYS A 242 26.24 -14.09 -33.39
CA CYS A 242 25.55 -12.88 -33.01
C CYS A 242 25.83 -12.54 -31.54
N THR A 243 25.53 -11.33 -31.12
CA THR A 243 25.75 -10.87 -29.75
C THR A 243 24.41 -10.63 -29.07
N VAL A 244 24.27 -11.18 -27.87
CA VAL A 244 23.04 -11.13 -27.07
C VAL A 244 23.37 -10.63 -25.67
N THR A 245 22.47 -9.83 -25.12
CA THR A 245 22.46 -9.47 -23.71
C THR A 245 21.17 -9.96 -23.07
N VAL A 246 21.23 -10.24 -21.76
CA VAL A 246 20.06 -10.53 -20.95
C VAL A 246 19.98 -9.52 -19.82
N THR A 247 18.78 -9.00 -19.59
CA THR A 247 18.50 -7.98 -18.57
C THR A 247 17.50 -8.51 -17.57
N LYS A 248 17.84 -8.41 -16.29
CA LYS A 248 16.92 -8.62 -15.18
C LYS A 248 16.46 -7.25 -14.71
N ALA A 249 15.15 -7.02 -14.77
CA ALA A 249 14.54 -5.76 -14.39
C ALA A 249 14.79 -5.43 -12.90
N ALA A 250 14.61 -4.16 -12.55
CA ALA A 250 14.59 -3.75 -11.15
C ALA A 250 13.37 -4.34 -10.42
N ASP A 251 13.45 -4.42 -9.10
CA ASP A 251 12.31 -4.68 -8.22
C ASP A 251 12.34 -3.74 -7.01
N ALA A 252 11.51 -4.01 -5.99
CA ALA A 252 11.40 -3.18 -4.80
C ALA A 252 12.70 -3.09 -3.96
N THR A 253 13.64 -4.02 -4.15
CA THR A 253 14.87 -4.13 -3.37
C THR A 253 16.13 -3.90 -4.21
N TYR A 254 16.10 -4.28 -5.49
CA TYR A 254 17.28 -4.32 -6.34
C TYR A 254 17.12 -3.48 -7.62
N LEU A 255 18.20 -2.80 -8.02
CA LEU A 255 18.31 -2.10 -9.31
C LEU A 255 18.33 -3.08 -10.48
N ALA A 256 17.95 -2.64 -11.67
CA ALA A 256 18.07 -3.44 -12.90
C ALA A 256 19.55 -3.78 -13.17
N THR A 257 19.80 -4.95 -13.75
CA THR A 257 21.14 -5.38 -14.16
C THR A 257 21.10 -6.08 -15.50
N SER A 258 22.15 -5.93 -16.29
CA SER A 258 22.31 -6.59 -17.58
C SER A 258 23.60 -7.39 -17.57
N SER A 259 23.57 -8.53 -18.27
CA SER A 259 24.78 -9.32 -18.51
C SER A 259 25.75 -8.55 -19.40
N PRO A 260 27.04 -8.92 -19.35
CA PRO A 260 27.97 -8.61 -20.43
C PRO A 260 27.41 -9.07 -21.78
N ALA A 261 27.80 -8.36 -22.85
CA ALA A 261 27.49 -8.76 -24.20
C ALA A 261 28.14 -10.12 -24.51
N THR A 262 27.31 -11.12 -24.81
CA THR A 262 27.76 -12.51 -24.95
C THR A 262 27.59 -12.95 -26.40
N THR A 263 28.65 -13.49 -26.99
CA THR A 263 28.62 -14.06 -28.34
C THR A 263 27.94 -15.41 -28.31
N VAL A 264 26.94 -15.59 -29.18
CA VAL A 264 26.23 -16.84 -29.42
C VAL A 264 26.55 -17.35 -30.82
N THR A 265 26.92 -18.63 -30.92
CA THR A 265 27.37 -19.25 -32.18
C THR A 265 26.34 -20.23 -32.71
N PHE A 266 25.95 -20.07 -33.97
CA PHE A 266 25.12 -21.03 -34.70
C PHE A 266 25.98 -21.82 -35.69
N GLY A 267 26.08 -23.13 -35.44
CA GLY A 267 26.64 -24.09 -36.38
C GLY A 267 25.73 -24.36 -37.58
N PRO A 268 26.23 -25.07 -38.59
CA PRO A 268 25.42 -25.52 -39.72
C PRO A 268 24.23 -26.38 -39.26
N ALA A 269 23.21 -26.52 -40.11
CA ALA A 269 22.07 -27.37 -39.82
C ALA A 269 22.50 -28.83 -39.64
N ILE A 270 21.89 -29.52 -38.69
CA ILE A 270 22.13 -30.96 -38.49
C ILE A 270 21.43 -31.69 -39.65
N LEU A 271 22.22 -32.32 -40.52
CA LEU A 271 21.71 -33.20 -41.56
C LEU A 271 21.40 -34.58 -40.97
N LYS A 272 20.24 -35.14 -41.31
CA LYS A 272 19.90 -36.53 -40.96
C LYS A 272 20.45 -37.47 -42.03
N ILE A 273 20.97 -38.61 -41.61
CA ILE A 273 21.42 -39.66 -42.53
C ILE A 273 20.20 -40.23 -43.26
N GLN A 274 20.34 -40.38 -44.58
CA GLN A 274 19.32 -40.99 -45.41
C GLN A 274 19.23 -42.49 -45.10
N ALA A 275 18.03 -43.01 -44.84
CA ALA A 275 17.83 -44.46 -44.81
C ALA A 275 18.24 -45.07 -46.16
N VAL A 276 18.78 -46.29 -46.14
CA VAL A 276 19.29 -46.95 -47.36
C VAL A 276 18.21 -46.94 -48.45
N LEU A 277 18.56 -46.43 -49.63
CA LEU A 277 17.75 -46.51 -50.83
C LEU A 277 18.23 -47.69 -51.67
N THR A 278 17.33 -48.62 -51.98
CA THR A 278 17.65 -49.89 -52.63
C THR A 278 16.89 -50.04 -53.93
N LEU A 279 17.58 -50.30 -55.04
CA LEU A 279 16.95 -50.68 -56.31
C LEU A 279 16.34 -52.09 -56.18
N THR A 280 15.03 -52.19 -56.40
CA THR A 280 14.26 -53.44 -56.28
C THR A 280 14.05 -54.16 -57.61
N SER A 281 14.07 -53.44 -58.74
CA SER A 281 14.01 -54.03 -60.07
C SER A 281 15.34 -54.70 -60.44
N ARG A 282 15.47 -56.02 -60.19
CA ARG A 282 16.71 -56.80 -60.41
C ARG A 282 16.73 -57.65 -61.69
N SER A 283 15.59 -57.87 -62.33
CA SER A 283 15.47 -58.71 -63.52
C SER A 283 14.28 -58.30 -64.38
N GLY A 284 14.37 -58.52 -65.68
CA GLY A 284 13.29 -58.30 -66.66
C GLY A 284 13.30 -59.32 -67.79
N THR A 285 12.26 -59.31 -68.62
CA THR A 285 12.11 -60.25 -69.75
C THR A 285 12.61 -59.62 -71.05
N LEU A 286 13.36 -60.39 -71.85
CA LEU A 286 13.86 -59.95 -73.15
C LEU A 286 12.72 -59.50 -74.07
N GLY A 287 12.86 -58.31 -74.66
CA GLY A 287 11.84 -57.71 -75.53
C GLY A 287 10.76 -56.89 -74.81
N THR A 288 10.83 -56.76 -73.47
CA THR A 288 9.91 -55.91 -72.69
C THR A 288 10.66 -54.83 -71.91
N PRO A 289 10.13 -53.60 -71.79
CA PRO A 289 10.70 -52.58 -70.92
C PRO A 289 10.66 -53.01 -69.44
N LEU A 290 11.80 -52.92 -68.74
CA LEU A 290 11.86 -53.11 -67.28
C LEU A 290 11.51 -51.79 -66.58
N THR A 291 10.41 -51.78 -65.84
CA THR A 291 10.09 -50.64 -64.96
C THR A 291 11.02 -50.63 -63.76
N LEU A 292 11.81 -49.56 -63.63
CA LEU A 292 12.72 -49.39 -62.50
C LEU A 292 11.94 -49.01 -61.23
N THR A 293 12.21 -49.73 -60.16
CA THR A 293 11.62 -49.49 -58.85
C THR A 293 12.71 -49.48 -57.79
N ALA A 294 12.58 -48.61 -56.81
CA ALA A 294 13.41 -48.56 -55.62
C ALA A 294 12.52 -48.50 -54.37
N SER A 295 13.07 -48.98 -53.26
CA SER A 295 12.44 -48.94 -51.94
C SER A 295 13.44 -48.48 -50.89
N GLY A 296 12.94 -47.97 -49.77
CA GLY A 296 13.78 -47.33 -48.75
C GLY A 296 13.95 -45.84 -49.03
N GLY A 297 15.01 -45.23 -48.49
CA GLY A 297 15.07 -43.79 -48.36
C GLY A 297 14.17 -43.27 -47.24
N SER A 298 14.52 -42.11 -46.68
CA SER A 298 13.78 -41.38 -45.65
C SER A 298 13.57 -39.90 -46.01
N GLY A 299 13.94 -39.51 -47.23
CA GLY A 299 13.83 -38.16 -47.77
C GLY A 299 12.63 -38.06 -48.71
N SER A 300 12.12 -36.86 -48.90
CA SER A 300 11.00 -36.58 -49.81
C SER A 300 11.44 -36.15 -51.23
N GLY A 301 12.73 -36.31 -51.54
CA GLY A 301 13.28 -35.97 -52.86
C GLY A 301 12.81 -36.95 -53.95
N ALA A 302 12.80 -36.49 -55.20
CA ALA A 302 12.53 -37.34 -56.34
C ALA A 302 13.63 -38.39 -56.50
N VAL A 303 13.23 -39.63 -56.82
CA VAL A 303 14.16 -40.70 -57.18
C VAL A 303 14.37 -40.66 -58.68
N THR A 304 15.62 -40.41 -59.11
CA THR A 304 16.03 -40.47 -60.51
C THR A 304 16.74 -41.81 -60.76
N TYR A 305 16.39 -42.47 -61.85
CA TYR A 305 17.00 -43.73 -62.30
C TYR A 305 17.80 -43.53 -63.57
#